data_AF-A0A0Q2RD39-F1
#
_entry.id   AF-A0A0Q2RD39-F1
#
_cell.length_a   1.000
_cell.length_b   1.000
_cell.length_c   1.000
_cell.angle_alpha   90.00
_cell.angle_beta   90.00
_cell.angle_gamma   90.00
#
_symmetry.space_group_name_H-M   'P 1'
#
loop_
_entity.id
_entity.type
_entity.pdbx_description
1 polymer ?
#
loop_
_entity_poly.entity_id
_entity_poly.type
_entity_poly.pdbx_seq_one_letter_code
_entity_poly.pdbx_strand_id
1 'polypeptide(L)'
;MEREFRKILGEDLANYLELMRAKLAFAEELYGIKMNYVPLITDGEIVVLDKNDGKIKWLKTKRPLTLDEFKSLADKIKENLESGFVEMLLAMNMSCIHGPGE
;
A
#
# COMPACT_ATOMS: atom_id res chain seq x y z
N MET A 1 5.77 -10.47 -0.43
CA MET A 1 6.29 -9.81 0.78
C MET A 1 7.37 -10.65 1.49
N GLU A 2 8.32 -10.04 2.19
CA GLU A 2 9.35 -10.74 2.98
C GLU A 2 8.76 -11.47 4.20
N ARG A 3 9.33 -12.63 4.56
CA ARG A 3 8.79 -13.52 5.60
C ARG A 3 8.73 -12.86 6.98
N GLU A 4 9.70 -12.03 7.32
CA GLU A 4 9.76 -11.35 8.62
C GLU A 4 8.66 -10.28 8.76
N PHE A 5 8.39 -9.56 7.68
CA PHE A 5 7.36 -8.51 7.65
C PHE A 5 5.97 -9.14 7.78
N ARG A 6 5.76 -10.27 7.09
CA ARG A 6 4.53 -11.08 7.22
C ARG A 6 4.30 -11.57 8.64
N LYS A 7 5.35 -11.99 9.35
CA LYS A 7 5.25 -12.36 10.78
C LYS A 7 4.86 -11.19 11.68
N ILE A 8 5.41 -10.00 11.42
CA ILE A 8 5.13 -8.80 12.22
C ILE A 8 3.69 -8.32 12.00
N LEU A 9 3.23 -8.27 10.74
CA LEU A 9 1.87 -7.85 10.42
C LEU A 9 0.81 -8.87 10.84
N GLY A 10 1.16 -10.16 10.82
CA GLY A 10 0.19 -11.24 10.84
C GLY A 10 -0.20 -11.66 9.42
N GLU A 11 -0.63 -12.91 9.27
CA GLU A 11 -0.97 -13.48 7.96
C GLU A 11 -2.11 -12.74 7.27
N ASP A 12 -3.14 -12.36 8.02
CA ASP A 12 -4.35 -11.73 7.46
C ASP A 12 -4.03 -10.38 6.81
N LEU A 13 -3.33 -9.50 7.53
CA LEU A 13 -2.94 -8.19 7.00
C LEU A 13 -1.91 -8.31 5.87
N ALA A 14 -0.99 -9.28 5.94
CA ALA A 14 -0.06 -9.52 4.85
C ALA A 14 -0.77 -10.01 3.58
N ASN A 15 -1.72 -10.94 3.72
CA ASN A 15 -2.56 -11.40 2.62
C ASN A 15 -3.43 -10.26 2.07
N TYR A 16 -3.93 -9.39 2.96
CA TYR A 16 -4.70 -8.22 2.59
C TYR A 16 -3.91 -7.25 1.70
N LEU A 17 -2.66 -6.96 2.07
CA LEU A 17 -1.76 -6.13 1.26
C LEU A 17 -1.50 -6.72 -0.12
N GLU A 18 -1.30 -8.04 -0.22
CA GLU A 18 -1.13 -8.72 -1.51
C GLU A 18 -2.42 -8.65 -2.36
N LEU A 19 -3.59 -8.80 -1.75
CA LEU A 19 -4.88 -8.62 -2.42
C LEU A 19 -5.04 -7.19 -2.95
N MET A 20 -4.65 -6.17 -2.17
CA MET A 20 -4.69 -4.78 -2.62
C MET A 20 -3.80 -4.55 -3.83
N ARG A 21 -2.59 -5.14 -3.87
CA ARG A 21 -1.72 -5.06 -5.06
C ARG A 21 -2.40 -5.62 -6.30
N ALA A 22 -3.07 -6.77 -6.16
CA ALA A 22 -3.80 -7.38 -7.27
C ALA A 22 -4.97 -6.50 -7.73
N LYS A 23 -5.75 -5.94 -6.81
CA LYS A 23 -6.85 -5.01 -7.12
C LYS A 23 -6.35 -3.76 -7.87
N LEU A 24 -5.21 -3.20 -7.46
CA LEU A 24 -4.62 -2.07 -8.17
C LEU A 24 -4.18 -2.41 -9.58
N ALA A 25 -3.53 -3.56 -9.79
CA ALA A 25 -3.15 -4.00 -11.13
C ALA A 25 -4.37 -4.14 -12.04
N PHE A 26 -5.46 -4.72 -11.53
CA PHE A 26 -6.71 -4.83 -12.26
C PHE A 26 -7.33 -3.45 -12.58
N ALA A 27 -7.29 -2.52 -11.63
CA ALA A 27 -7.78 -1.16 -11.85
C ALA A 27 -6.96 -0.39 -12.92
N GLU A 28 -5.64 -0.57 -12.96
CA GLU A 28 -4.80 0.01 -14.01
C GLU A 28 -5.21 -0.48 -15.41
N GLU A 29 -5.48 -1.79 -15.55
CA GLU A 29 -5.93 -2.36 -16.82
C GLU A 29 -7.31 -1.85 -17.24
N LEU A 30 -8.24 -1.74 -16.29
CA LEU A 30 -9.63 -1.38 -16.58
C LEU A 30 -9.79 0.12 -16.87
N TYR A 31 -9.07 0.98 -16.15
CA TYR A 31 -9.21 2.44 -16.25
C TYR A 31 -8.09 3.12 -17.04
N GLY A 32 -7.07 2.38 -17.51
CA GLY A 32 -5.95 2.94 -18.27
C GLY A 32 -5.03 3.86 -17.45
N ILE A 33 -5.06 3.72 -16.13
CA ILE A 33 -4.28 4.54 -15.18
C ILE A 33 -3.01 3.82 -14.74
N LYS A 34 -2.07 4.56 -14.13
CA LYS A 34 -0.90 3.98 -13.46
C LYS A 34 -0.90 4.31 -11.97
N MET A 35 -0.92 3.28 -11.14
CA MET A 35 -0.86 3.31 -9.69
C MET A 35 0.25 2.39 -9.19
N ASN A 36 1.42 2.99 -8.94
CA ASN A 36 2.60 2.24 -8.51
C ASN A 36 2.63 1.95 -7.01
N TYR A 37 1.88 2.69 -6.20
CA TYR A 37 2.04 2.71 -4.75
C TYR A 37 0.69 2.64 -4.03
N VAL A 38 0.64 1.85 -2.96
CA VAL A 38 -0.41 1.90 -1.94
C VAL A 38 0.13 2.69 -0.74
N PRO A 39 -0.49 3.80 -0.33
CA PRO A 39 -0.07 4.53 0.87
C PRO A 39 -0.40 3.71 2.12
N LEU A 40 0.58 3.56 3.03
CA LEU A 40 0.39 2.88 4.31
C LEU A 40 0.42 3.87 5.49
N ILE A 41 1.26 4.90 5.40
CA ILE A 41 1.36 6.00 6.36
C ILE A 41 1.50 7.29 5.56
N THR A 42 0.72 8.32 5.90
CA THR A 42 0.73 9.62 5.21
C THR A 42 0.95 10.81 6.14
N ASP A 43 0.92 10.59 7.45
CA ASP A 43 1.29 11.56 8.46
C ASP A 43 2.81 11.60 8.66
N GLY A 44 3.45 12.69 8.21
CA GLY A 44 4.89 12.86 8.31
C GLY A 44 5.66 12.16 7.18
N GLU A 45 6.58 11.24 7.52
CA GLU A 45 7.35 10.51 6.52
C GLU A 45 6.50 9.42 5.85
N ILE A 46 6.24 9.59 4.55
CA ILE A 46 5.32 8.73 3.81
C ILE A 46 5.92 7.35 3.56
N VAL A 47 5.18 6.32 3.97
CA VAL A 47 5.49 4.91 3.74
C VAL A 47 4.49 4.32 2.77
N VAL A 48 4.99 3.56 1.79
CA VAL A 48 4.18 2.95 0.74
C VAL A 48 4.51 1.47 0.56
N LEU A 49 3.51 0.69 0.16
CA LEU A 49 3.72 -0.59 -0.49
C LEU A 49 3.85 -0.36 -2.00
N ASP A 50 4.99 -0.76 -2.56
CA ASP A 50 5.23 -0.71 -4.00
C ASP A 50 4.56 -1.90 -4.67
N LYS A 51 3.63 -1.63 -5.59
CA LYS A 51 2.90 -2.65 -6.32
C LYS A 51 3.84 -3.49 -7.19
N ASN A 52 4.92 -2.91 -7.70
CA ASN A 52 5.78 -3.56 -8.69
C ASN A 52 6.65 -4.67 -8.08
N ASP A 53 7.25 -4.42 -6.92
CA ASP A 53 8.11 -5.40 -6.25
C ASP A 53 7.55 -5.95 -4.92
N GLY A 54 6.43 -5.41 -4.45
CA GLY A 54 5.78 -5.83 -3.21
C GLY A 54 6.53 -5.45 -1.94
N LYS A 55 7.51 -4.54 -2.05
CA LYS A 55 8.29 -4.07 -0.90
C LYS A 55 7.64 -2.84 -0.29
N ILE A 56 7.78 -2.72 1.02
CA ILE A 56 7.38 -1.53 1.78
C ILE A 56 8.57 -0.58 1.83
N LYS A 57 8.36 0.67 1.43
CA LYS A 57 9.41 1.65 1.14
C LYS A 57 9.07 3.01 1.72
N TRP A 58 10.13 3.77 1.99
CA TRP A 58 10.02 5.22 2.13
C TRP A 58 9.71 5.82 0.76
N LEU A 59 8.66 6.65 0.66
CA LEU A 59 8.31 7.27 -0.62
C LEU A 59 9.39 8.26 -1.09
N LYS A 60 9.98 9.01 -0.16
CA LYS A 60 10.97 10.07 -0.43
C LYS A 60 12.26 9.53 -1.04
N THR A 61 12.81 8.45 -0.46
CA THR A 61 14.10 7.87 -0.87
C THR A 61 13.95 6.65 -1.75
N LYS A 62 12.73 6.11 -1.91
CA LYS A 62 12.41 4.88 -2.65
C LYS A 62 13.13 3.63 -2.13
N ARG A 63 13.85 3.72 -1.01
CA ARG A 63 14.52 2.57 -0.40
C ARG A 63 13.51 1.70 0.36
N PRO A 64 13.65 0.37 0.33
CA PRO A 64 12.92 -0.50 1.25
C PRO A 64 13.17 -0.12 2.70
N LEU A 65 12.14 -0.32 3.53
CA LEU A 65 12.31 -0.26 4.98
C LEU A 65 13.23 -1.38 5.42
N THR A 66 14.11 -1.08 6.37
CA THR A 66 14.79 -2.11 7.15
C THR A 66 13.81 -2.78 8.10
N LEU A 67 14.19 -3.93 8.66
CA LEU A 67 13.35 -4.65 9.61
C LEU A 67 13.05 -3.81 10.86
N ASP A 68 14.01 -3.05 11.38
CA ASP A 68 13.83 -2.27 12.59
C ASP A 68 12.94 -1.04 12.37
N GLU A 69 13.09 -0.37 11.22
CA GLU A 69 12.15 0.68 10.80
C GLU A 69 10.74 0.12 10.66
N PHE A 70 10.60 -1.03 10.01
CA PHE A 70 9.30 -1.67 9.85
C PHE A 70 8.66 -2.00 11.20
N LYS A 71 9.41 -2.58 12.14
CA LYS A 71 8.92 -2.84 13.52
C LYS A 71 8.45 -1.57 14.20
N SER A 72 9.20 -0.47 14.09
CA SER A 72 8.85 0.79 14.73
C SER A 72 7.56 1.43 14.17
N LEU A 73 7.19 1.07 12.94
CA LEU A 73 6.02 1.60 12.23
C LEU A 73 4.86 0.60 12.16
N ALA A 74 5.09 -0.65 12.58
CA ALA A 74 4.17 -1.76 12.37
C ALA A 74 2.80 -1.49 12.96
N ASP A 75 2.74 -0.97 14.18
CA ASP A 75 1.47 -0.70 14.86
C ASP A 75 0.65 0.35 14.11
N LYS A 76 1.30 1.40 13.59
CA LYS A 76 0.63 2.42 12.79
C LYS A 76 0.14 1.87 11.44
N ILE A 77 0.96 1.05 10.79
CA ILE A 77 0.57 0.38 9.53
C ILE A 77 -0.66 -0.50 9.77
N LYS A 78 -0.68 -1.28 10.85
CA LYS A 78 -1.81 -2.14 11.21
C LYS A 78 -3.07 -1.32 11.47
N GLU A 79 -2.98 -0.29 12.30
CA GLU A 79 -4.09 0.62 12.60
C GLU A 79 -4.69 1.22 11.32
N ASN A 80 -3.85 1.69 10.40
CA ASN A 80 -4.30 2.27 9.14
C ASN A 80 -4.96 1.24 8.20
N LEU A 81 -4.50 -0.01 8.21
CA LEU A 81 -5.12 -1.08 7.42
C LEU A 81 -6.45 -1.54 8.04
N GLU A 82 -6.49 -1.72 9.36
CA GLU A 82 -7.68 -2.22 10.06
C GLU A 82 -8.82 -1.18 10.11
N SER A 83 -8.47 0.11 10.14
CA SER A 83 -9.44 1.21 10.11
C SER A 83 -10.04 1.49 8.72
N GLY A 84 -9.51 0.86 7.65
CA GLY A 84 -9.91 1.13 6.27
C GLY A 84 -9.38 2.46 5.71
N PHE A 85 -8.42 3.09 6.40
CA PHE A 85 -7.84 4.37 6.00
C PHE A 85 -7.15 4.29 4.63
N VAL A 86 -6.44 3.19 4.37
CA VAL A 86 -5.71 2.98 3.11
C VAL A 86 -6.68 2.92 1.93
N GLU A 87 -7.79 2.21 2.08
CA GLU A 87 -8.84 2.04 1.09
C GLU A 87 -9.55 3.35 0.80
N MET A 88 -9.82 4.14 1.84
CA MET A 88 -10.34 5.50 1.68
C MET A 88 -9.42 6.35 0.80
N LEU A 89 -8.10 6.33 1.07
CA LEU A 89 -7.12 7.07 0.26
C LEU A 89 -7.08 6.60 -1.20
N LEU A 90 -7.19 5.28 -1.42
CA LEU A 90 -7.26 4.73 -2.77
C LEU A 90 -8.55 5.15 -3.47
N ALA A 91 -9.71 5.05 -2.80
CA ALA A 91 -11.00 5.43 -3.36
C ALA A 91 -11.08 6.92 -3.75
N MET A 92 -10.53 7.81 -2.91
CA MET A 92 -10.44 9.24 -3.22
C MET A 92 -9.60 9.53 -4.46
N ASN A 93 -8.55 8.74 -4.73
CA ASN A 93 -7.80 8.88 -5.99
C ASN A 93 -8.61 8.38 -7.19
N MET A 94 -9.35 7.29 -7.03
CA MET A 94 -10.17 6.73 -8.10
C MET A 94 -11.37 7.61 -8.47
N SER A 95 -11.93 8.39 -7.53
CA SER A 95 -13.00 9.34 -7.85
C SER A 95 -12.55 10.50 -8.75
N CYS A 96 -11.26 10.65 -9.00
CA CYS A 96 -10.70 11.63 -9.95
C CYS A 96 -10.39 11.01 -11.32
N ILE A 97 -10.69 9.73 -11.52
CA ILE A 97 -10.34 8.97 -12.71
C ILE A 97 -11.61 8.80 -13.55
N HIS A 98 -11.74 9.65 -14.56
CA HIS A 98 -12.79 9.54 -15.57
C HIS A 98 -12.43 8.37 -16.50
N GLY A 99 -13.30 7.36 -16.55
CA GLY A 99 -13.12 6.21 -17.44
C GLY A 99 -13.30 6.59 -18.91
N PRO A 100 -12.92 5.72 -19.86
CA PRO A 100 -13.21 5.95 -21.27
C PRO A 100 -14.72 5.97 -21.50
N GLY A 101 -15.30 7.17 -21.64
CA GLY A 101 -16.74 7.39 -21.83
C GLY A 101 -17.32 8.62 -21.12
N GLU A 102 -16.55 9.29 -20.25
CA GLU A 102 -16.86 10.62 -19.68
C GLU A 102 -16.09 11.75 -20.37
#